data_AF-A0A940VQV6-F1
#
_entry.id   AF-A0A940VQV6-F1
#
_cell.length_a   1.000
_cell.length_b   1.000
_cell.length_c   1.000
_cell.angle_alpha   90.00
_cell.angle_beta   90.00
_cell.angle_gamma   90.00
#
_symmetry.space_group_name_H-M   'P 1'
#
loop_
_entity.id
_entity.type
_entity.pdbx_description
1 polymer ?
#
loop_
_entity_poly.entity_id
_entity_poly.type
_entity_poly.pdbx_seq_one_letter_code
_entity_poly.pdbx_strand_id
1 'polypeptide(L)'
;LFGTATVKAQHFTNFGKDHSTAGGSLADASIVKVLNPMNYIGTEGTTTAHYWRIRHGAVDRDTSLAIPVILATTLENKGFNVDFALPWGRPHSGDYDLDELFAWVNNICVSHQGNR
;
A
#
# COMPACT_ATOMS: atom_id res chain seq x y z
N LEU A 1 -5.08 -15.05 -5.06
CA LEU A 1 -5.54 -13.76 -4.50
C LEU A 1 -7.05 -13.63 -4.66
N PHE A 2 -7.57 -13.29 -5.84
CA PHE A 2 -9.02 -13.09 -6.06
C PHE A 2 -9.82 -14.37 -6.41
N GLY A 3 -9.27 -15.56 -6.14
CA GLY A 3 -10.03 -16.80 -6.28
C GLY A 3 -10.94 -17.03 -5.07
N THR A 4 -11.80 -18.04 -5.17
CA THR A 4 -12.66 -18.52 -4.08
C THR A 4 -12.32 -19.98 -3.76
N ALA A 5 -13.04 -20.59 -2.81
CA ALA A 5 -12.90 -22.02 -2.50
C ALA A 5 -13.16 -22.94 -3.72
N THR A 6 -13.94 -22.48 -4.71
CA THR A 6 -14.33 -23.25 -5.89
C THR A 6 -13.81 -22.68 -7.21
N VAL A 7 -13.27 -21.45 -7.22
CA VAL A 7 -12.78 -20.78 -8.42
C VAL A 7 -11.32 -20.37 -8.23
N LYS A 8 -10.40 -20.96 -9.00
CA LYS A 8 -8.95 -20.75 -8.82
C LYS A 8 -8.51 -19.30 -9.08
N ALA A 9 -9.10 -18.62 -10.06
CA ALA A 9 -8.72 -17.26 -10.47
C ALA A 9 -9.92 -16.49 -11.02
N GLN A 10 -9.98 -15.19 -10.72
CA GLN A 10 -11.00 -14.26 -11.20
C GLN A 10 -10.33 -12.96 -11.64
N HIS A 11 -11.01 -12.22 -12.53
CA HIS A 11 -10.62 -10.85 -12.90
C HIS A 11 -10.94 -9.89 -11.76
N PHE A 12 -10.20 -8.80 -11.64
CA PHE A 12 -10.48 -7.73 -10.65
C PHE A 12 -10.63 -6.35 -11.29
N THR A 13 -10.67 -6.30 -12.62
CA THR A 13 -10.95 -5.11 -13.42
C THR A 13 -11.94 -5.45 -14.53
N ASN A 14 -12.78 -4.48 -14.90
CA ASN A 14 -13.70 -4.65 -16.04
C ASN A 14 -12.92 -4.85 -17.33
N PHE A 15 -11.84 -4.08 -17.55
CA PHE A 15 -10.98 -4.25 -18.73
C PHE A 15 -10.43 -5.68 -18.86
N GLY A 16 -9.89 -6.26 -17.79
CA GLY A 16 -9.41 -7.65 -17.82
C GLY A 16 -10.53 -8.65 -18.11
N LYS A 17 -11.73 -8.41 -17.58
CA LYS A 17 -12.91 -9.24 -17.82
C LYS A 17 -13.41 -9.16 -19.27
N ASP A 18 -13.47 -7.95 -19.83
CA ASP A 18 -13.99 -7.66 -21.17
C ASP A 18 -13.03 -8.13 -22.28
N HIS A 19 -11.72 -8.12 -22.00
CA HIS A 19 -10.67 -8.54 -22.93
C HIS A 19 -10.08 -9.92 -22.62
N SER A 20 -10.75 -10.72 -21.78
CA SER A 20 -10.24 -12.05 -21.41
C SER A 20 -10.24 -13.01 -22.60
N THR A 21 -9.11 -13.68 -22.84
CA THR A 21 -8.97 -14.76 -23.83
C THR A 21 -9.26 -16.15 -23.25
N ALA A 22 -9.30 -16.28 -21.92
CA ALA A 22 -9.49 -17.55 -21.20
C ALA A 22 -10.83 -17.62 -20.44
N GLY A 23 -11.70 -16.62 -20.61
CA GLY A 23 -12.94 -16.49 -19.84
C GLY A 23 -12.69 -16.08 -18.38
N GLY A 24 -13.54 -16.53 -17.46
CA GLY A 24 -13.47 -16.22 -16.03
C GLY A 24 -14.48 -15.18 -15.55
N SER A 25 -14.82 -15.23 -14.27
CA SER A 25 -15.72 -14.30 -13.59
C SER A 25 -14.96 -13.07 -13.10
N LEU A 26 -15.70 -11.99 -12.84
CA LEU A 26 -15.19 -10.84 -12.08
C LEU A 26 -15.29 -11.16 -10.58
N ALA A 27 -14.27 -10.79 -9.82
CA ALA A 27 -14.26 -10.91 -8.38
C ALA A 27 -15.35 -10.02 -7.76
N ASP A 28 -15.86 -10.42 -6.60
CA ASP A 28 -16.82 -9.61 -5.86
C ASP A 28 -16.19 -8.25 -5.52
N ALA A 29 -16.91 -7.16 -5.83
CA ALA A 29 -16.42 -5.80 -5.62
C ALA A 29 -16.11 -5.50 -4.14
N SER A 30 -16.80 -6.13 -3.20
CA SER A 30 -16.52 -6.00 -1.76
C SER A 30 -15.16 -6.58 -1.38
N ILE A 31 -14.75 -7.70 -2.00
CA ILE A 31 -13.43 -8.31 -1.77
C ILE A 31 -12.33 -7.45 -2.38
N VAL A 32 -12.53 -6.93 -3.60
CA VAL A 32 -11.59 -5.99 -4.24
C VAL A 32 -11.45 -4.72 -3.39
N LYS A 33 -12.55 -4.22 -2.84
CA LYS A 33 -12.55 -3.04 -1.96
C LYS A 33 -11.70 -3.26 -0.71
N VAL A 34 -11.89 -4.40 -0.02
CA VAL A 34 -11.19 -4.72 1.24
C VAL A 34 -9.68 -4.86 1.06
N LEU A 35 -9.22 -5.29 -0.11
CA LEU A 35 -7.80 -5.48 -0.38
C LEU A 35 -7.07 -4.22 -0.89
N ASN A 36 -7.79 -3.10 -1.08
CA ASN A 36 -7.19 -1.85 -1.52
C ASN A 36 -7.19 -0.80 -0.40
N PRO A 37 -6.02 -0.44 0.19
CA PRO A 37 -5.94 0.50 1.30
C PRO A 37 -6.50 1.89 0.96
N MET A 38 -6.50 2.28 -0.32
CA MET A 38 -7.01 3.58 -0.78
C MET A 38 -8.49 3.81 -0.43
N ASN A 39 -9.28 2.74 -0.23
CA ASN A 39 -10.69 2.84 0.14
C ASN A 39 -10.92 3.24 1.61
N TYR A 40 -9.88 3.23 2.44
CA TYR A 40 -9.97 3.37 3.88
C TYR A 40 -9.33 4.66 4.41
N ILE A 41 -8.40 5.25 3.65
CA ILE A 41 -7.63 6.40 4.12
C ILE A 41 -8.56 7.61 4.38
N GLY A 42 -8.69 7.96 5.66
CA GLY A 42 -9.50 9.09 6.10
C GLY A 42 -11.01 8.92 5.88
N THR A 43 -11.51 7.68 5.82
CA THR A 43 -12.95 7.41 5.76
C THR A 43 -13.53 7.16 7.15
N GLU A 44 -14.80 7.56 7.35
CA GLU A 44 -15.51 7.36 8.62
C GLU A 44 -15.64 5.88 8.97
N GLY A 45 -15.57 5.56 10.26
CA GLY A 45 -15.64 4.18 10.74
C GLY A 45 -14.36 3.38 10.55
N THR A 46 -13.25 4.03 10.18
CA THR A 46 -11.93 3.41 10.07
C THR A 46 -10.93 4.07 11.01
N THR A 47 -10.05 3.26 11.61
CA THR A 47 -8.89 3.76 12.35
C THR A 47 -7.66 3.58 11.49
N THR A 48 -7.28 4.64 10.79
CA THR A 48 -6.03 4.67 10.01
C THR A 48 -4.87 4.99 10.93
N ALA A 49 -3.76 4.25 10.85
CA ALA A 49 -2.55 4.54 11.61
C ALA A 49 -2.04 5.96 11.32
N HIS A 50 -1.56 6.68 12.34
CA HIS A 50 -1.15 8.08 12.14
C HIS A 50 0.20 8.23 11.44
N TYR A 51 1.14 7.31 11.69
CA TYR A 51 2.51 7.34 11.18
C TYR A 51 2.74 6.25 10.14
N TRP A 52 3.27 6.62 8.98
CA TRP A 52 3.56 5.73 7.85
C TRP A 52 5.00 5.91 7.38
N ARG A 53 5.73 4.81 7.20
CA ARG A 53 7.03 4.80 6.52
C ARG A 53 6.92 3.91 5.30
N ILE A 54 7.09 4.48 4.10
CA ILE A 54 6.91 3.79 2.82
C ILE A 54 8.20 3.90 2.00
N ARG A 55 8.63 2.78 1.41
CA ARG A 55 9.76 2.71 0.49
C ARG A 55 9.38 1.89 -0.74
N HIS A 56 9.83 2.33 -1.91
CA HIS A 56 9.80 1.54 -3.14
C HIS A 56 11.11 1.79 -3.88
N GLY A 57 11.87 0.76 -4.22
CA GLY A 57 13.19 0.94 -4.82
C GLY A 57 13.11 1.69 -6.17
N ALA A 58 14.01 2.63 -6.43
CA ALA A 58 13.95 3.42 -7.67
C ALA A 58 14.17 2.57 -8.95
N VAL A 59 14.71 1.35 -8.81
CA VAL A 59 14.84 0.38 -9.90
C VAL A 59 13.98 -0.88 -9.68
N ASP A 60 13.06 -0.85 -8.70
CA ASP A 60 11.99 -1.85 -8.56
C ASP A 60 10.92 -1.60 -9.64
N ARG A 61 10.71 -2.60 -10.47
CA ARG A 61 9.82 -2.57 -11.66
C ARG A 61 8.62 -3.52 -11.51
N ASP A 62 8.40 -4.09 -10.34
CA ASP A 62 7.31 -5.04 -10.08
C ASP A 62 5.94 -4.32 -10.10
N THR A 63 5.95 -3.01 -9.86
CA THR A 63 4.82 -2.11 -10.15
C THR A 63 5.30 -0.72 -10.56
N SER A 64 4.41 0.10 -11.10
CA SER A 64 4.73 1.49 -11.45
C SER A 64 5.06 2.31 -10.19
N LEU A 65 6.07 3.19 -10.27
CA LEU A 65 6.40 4.16 -9.22
C LEU A 65 5.19 5.02 -8.82
N ALA A 66 4.21 5.19 -9.70
CA ALA A 66 2.97 5.91 -9.40
C ALA A 66 2.17 5.26 -8.27
N ILE A 67 2.20 3.93 -8.12
CA ILE A 67 1.41 3.22 -7.09
C ILE A 67 1.79 3.64 -5.66
N PRO A 68 3.07 3.51 -5.23
CA PRO A 68 3.47 3.96 -3.89
C PRO A 68 3.39 5.49 -3.74
N VAL A 69 3.61 6.27 -4.80
CA VAL A 69 3.48 7.73 -4.78
C VAL A 69 2.02 8.16 -4.54
N ILE A 70 1.05 7.55 -5.22
CA ILE A 70 -0.38 7.82 -5.01
C ILE A 70 -0.78 7.50 -3.57
N LEU A 71 -0.29 6.39 -3.01
CA LEU A 71 -0.55 6.02 -1.61
C LEU A 71 0.01 7.08 -0.65
N ALA A 72 1.30 7.41 -0.77
CA ALA A 72 1.98 8.37 0.09
C ALA A 72 1.31 9.76 0.04
N THR A 73 1.07 10.28 -1.17
CA THR A 73 0.45 11.59 -1.35
C THR A 73 -1.01 11.63 -0.86
N THR A 74 -1.76 10.53 -0.99
CA THR A 74 -3.12 10.46 -0.46
C THR A 74 -3.14 10.49 1.07
N LEU A 75 -2.19 9.80 1.72
CA LEU A 75 -2.01 9.85 3.17
C LEU A 75 -1.63 11.28 3.62
N GLU A 76 -0.66 11.91 2.99
CA GLU A 76 -0.23 13.29 3.30
C GLU A 76 -1.39 14.29 3.15
N ASN A 77 -2.12 14.22 2.03
CA ASN A 77 -3.27 15.09 1.75
C ASN A 77 -4.42 14.91 2.76
N LYS A 78 -4.46 13.78 3.46
CA LYS A 78 -5.44 13.47 4.51
C LYS A 78 -4.93 13.78 5.92
N GLY A 79 -3.73 14.36 6.05
CA GLY A 79 -3.16 14.82 7.32
C GLY A 79 -2.43 13.74 8.11
N PHE A 80 -2.07 12.62 7.49
CA PHE A 80 -1.24 11.60 8.12
C PHE A 80 0.24 11.95 8.04
N ASN A 81 1.04 11.48 8.99
CA ASN A 81 2.48 11.65 8.98
C ASN A 81 3.13 10.57 8.10
N VAL A 82 3.77 10.98 7.01
CA VAL A 82 4.33 10.08 6.00
C VAL A 82 5.82 10.35 5.82
N ASP A 83 6.63 9.31 6.02
CA ASP A 83 8.03 9.25 5.62
C ASP A 83 8.11 8.39 4.34
N PHE A 84 8.18 9.04 3.18
CA PHE A 84 8.23 8.37 1.88
C PHE A 84 9.54 8.65 1.14
N ALA A 85 10.10 7.61 0.51
CA ALA A 85 11.23 7.76 -0.40
C ALA A 85 11.23 6.69 -1.49
N LEU A 86 11.93 7.00 -2.59
CA LEU A 86 12.31 6.06 -3.64
C LEU A 86 13.82 5.81 -3.58
N PRO A 87 14.33 4.83 -2.80
CA PRO A 87 15.77 4.67 -2.60
C PRO A 87 16.50 4.35 -3.91
N TRP A 88 17.55 5.13 -4.18
CA TRP A 88 18.35 5.00 -5.40
C TRP A 88 18.99 3.61 -5.51
N GLY A 89 18.96 3.03 -6.72
CA GLY A 89 19.61 1.75 -7.01
C GLY A 89 19.04 0.53 -6.28
N ARG A 90 17.93 0.66 -5.52
CA ARG A 90 17.30 -0.47 -4.85
C ARG A 90 16.32 -1.21 -5.78
N PRO A 91 16.44 -2.55 -5.91
CA PRO A 91 15.51 -3.38 -6.67
C PRO A 91 14.31 -3.77 -5.80
N HIS A 92 13.50 -4.73 -6.28
CA HIS A 92 12.43 -5.34 -5.50
C HIS A 92 12.99 -6.04 -4.24
N SER A 93 12.89 -5.37 -3.10
CA SER A 93 13.50 -5.79 -1.83
C SER A 93 12.91 -5.01 -0.64
N GLY A 94 13.12 -5.53 0.57
CA GLY A 94 12.78 -4.90 1.85
C GLY A 94 13.93 -5.03 2.86
N ASP A 95 13.75 -4.47 4.06
CA ASP A 95 14.66 -4.57 5.22
C ASP A 95 16.14 -4.21 4.93
N TYR A 96 16.40 -3.42 3.90
CA TYR A 96 17.76 -3.02 3.50
C TYR A 96 18.24 -1.74 4.18
N ASP A 97 17.37 -1.06 4.94
CA ASP A 97 17.61 0.22 5.63
C ASP A 97 17.17 0.17 7.11
N LEU A 98 17.54 -0.91 7.81
CA LEU A 98 17.12 -1.18 9.19
C LEU A 98 17.56 -0.09 10.18
N ASP A 99 18.75 0.49 10.00
CA ASP A 99 19.24 1.54 10.88
C ASP A 99 18.34 2.79 10.78
N GLU A 100 17.97 3.19 9.55
CA GLU A 100 17.02 4.29 9.31
C GLU A 100 15.59 3.95 9.74
N LEU A 101 15.17 2.70 9.58
CA LEU A 101 13.87 2.23 10.08
C LEU A 101 13.80 2.33 11.61
N PHE A 102 14.82 1.84 12.33
CA PHE A 102 14.85 1.89 13.79
C PHE A 102 15.01 3.32 14.31
N ALA A 103 15.76 4.18 13.61
CA ALA A 103 15.81 5.61 13.91
C ALA A 103 14.42 6.26 13.79
N TRP A 104 13.66 5.95 12.73
CA TRP A 104 12.29 6.43 12.55
C TRP A 104 11.35 5.93 13.67
N VAL A 105 11.41 4.64 14.01
CA VAL A 105 10.63 4.06 15.12
C VAL A 105 10.95 4.75 16.45
N ASN A 106 12.25 4.92 16.77
CA ASN A 106 12.67 5.60 17.99
C ASN A 106 12.15 7.04 18.05
N ASN A 107 12.18 7.78 16.94
CA ASN A 107 11.67 9.14 16.89
C ASN A 107 10.17 9.21 17.23
N ILE A 108 9.35 8.33 16.67
CA ILE A 108 7.89 8.35 16.91
C ILE A 108 7.50 7.77 18.28
N CYS A 109 8.29 6.85 18.85
CA CYS A 109 8.00 6.24 20.15
C CYS A 109 8.52 7.08 21.33
N VAL A 110 9.70 7.70 21.22
CA VAL A 110 10.31 8.48 22.31
C VAL A 110 9.65 9.85 22.45
N SER A 111 9.27 10.49 21.34
CA SER A 111 8.54 11.78 21.36
C SER A 111 7.16 11.71 22.04
N HIS A 112 6.58 10.52 22.21
CA HIS A 112 5.32 10.30 22.93
C HIS A 112 5.47 10.09 24.45
N GLN A 113 6.69 10.04 24.99
CA GLN A 113 6.93 9.90 26.43
C GLN A 113 7.16 11.24 27.15
N GLY A 114 7.32 12.36 26.43
CA GLY A 114 7.58 13.69 27.01
C GLY A 114 6.35 14.54 27.33
N ASN A 115 5.13 14.01 27.15
CA ASN A 115 3.86 14.75 27.30
C ASN A 115 2.81 13.99 28.13
N ARG A 116 3.25 13.16 29.09
CA ARG A 116 2.38 12.54 30.11
C ARG A 116 2.84 12.94 31.50
#